data_AF-A0A2D5VXP0-F1
#
_entry.id   AF-A0A2D5VXP0-F1
#
_cell.length_a   1.000
_cell.length_b   1.000
_cell.length_c   1.000
_cell.angle_alpha   90.00
_cell.angle_beta   90.00
_cell.angle_gamma   90.00
#
_symmetry.space_group_name_H-M   'P 1'
#
loop_
_entity.id
_entity.type
_entity.pdbx_description
1 polymer ?
#
loop_
_entity_poly.entity_id
_entity_poly.type
_entity_poly.pdbx_seq_one_letter_code
_entity_poly.pdbx_strand_id
1 'polypeptide(L)'
;MKHLLLPTIAALVLLGCGAKRNMQWQWANVKIEPAYALASDLSKATICEVYRVDDSYPNKQKIQSGGHLHGYTVIANAIPLSKKSRVVLSRILTNTDTYFRHSVPPDCLFRPGVAFHFTEKNIKVDLLVCFSCKELRYYLNGQIVGTSYFRSHEFLKFTKKLFPDDKNLQSLK
;
A
#
# COMPACT_ATOMS: atom_id res chain seq x y z
N MET A 1 -8.25 -72.78 -12.97
CA MET A 1 -8.46 -71.66 -12.04
C MET A 1 -7.11 -70.98 -11.78
N LYS A 2 -6.81 -69.91 -12.52
CA LYS A 2 -5.70 -68.99 -12.24
C LYS A 2 -6.19 -67.59 -12.62
N HIS A 3 -6.68 -66.86 -11.62
CA HIS A 3 -6.90 -65.42 -11.71
C HIS A 3 -5.62 -64.68 -11.27
N LEU A 4 -5.63 -63.35 -11.45
CA LEU A 4 -4.69 -62.34 -10.92
C LEU A 4 -3.40 -62.14 -11.75
N LEU A 5 -2.98 -60.95 -12.20
CA LEU A 5 -3.36 -59.54 -11.95
C LEU A 5 -2.96 -58.71 -13.19
N LEU A 6 -3.81 -57.76 -13.60
CA LEU A 6 -3.41 -56.63 -14.44
C LEU A 6 -3.07 -55.44 -13.53
N PRO A 7 -1.93 -54.75 -13.71
CA PRO A 7 -1.65 -53.55 -12.94
C PRO A 7 -2.39 -52.35 -13.56
N THR A 8 -3.32 -51.78 -12.80
CA THR A 8 -3.91 -50.47 -13.09
C THR A 8 -2.87 -49.39 -12.87
N ILE A 9 -2.40 -48.78 -13.95
CA ILE A 9 -1.57 -47.57 -13.90
C ILE A 9 -2.47 -46.40 -13.51
N ALA A 10 -2.45 -46.02 -12.23
CA ALA A 10 -3.04 -44.77 -11.77
C ALA A 10 -2.10 -43.62 -12.17
N ALA A 11 -2.46 -42.89 -13.24
CA ALA A 11 -1.79 -41.66 -13.61
C ALA A 11 -2.10 -40.58 -12.55
N LEU A 12 -1.14 -40.34 -11.66
CA LEU A 12 -1.14 -39.20 -10.74
C LEU A 12 -0.98 -37.92 -11.57
N VAL A 13 -2.08 -37.27 -11.91
CA VAL A 13 -2.05 -35.90 -12.45
C VAL A 13 -1.64 -34.98 -11.30
N LEU A 14 -0.34 -34.74 -11.18
CA LEU A 14 0.19 -33.62 -10.42
C LEU A 14 -0.24 -32.34 -11.12
N LEU A 15 -1.46 -31.88 -10.82
CA LEU A 15 -1.82 -30.46 -10.91
C LEU A 15 -0.92 -29.76 -9.90
N GLY A 16 0.31 -29.49 -10.34
CA GLY A 16 1.21 -28.57 -9.67
C GLY A 16 0.50 -27.23 -9.63
N CYS A 17 -0.16 -26.96 -8.50
CA CYS A 17 -0.54 -25.63 -8.09
C CYS A 17 0.70 -24.76 -8.34
N GLY A 18 0.60 -23.88 -9.34
CA GLY A 18 1.65 -22.92 -9.63
C GLY A 18 1.98 -22.23 -8.33
N ALA A 19 3.15 -22.57 -7.79
CA ALA A 19 3.60 -22.06 -6.52
C ALA A 19 3.52 -20.54 -6.60
N LYS A 20 2.59 -19.94 -5.85
CA LYS A 20 2.61 -18.53 -5.47
C LYS A 20 3.90 -18.34 -4.69
N ARG A 21 5.02 -18.20 -5.41
CA ARG A 21 6.35 -18.05 -4.84
C ARG A 21 6.36 -16.72 -4.07
N ASN A 22 6.29 -16.86 -2.76
CA ASN A 22 6.95 -16.00 -1.77
C ASN A 22 6.56 -14.51 -1.75
N MET A 23 5.27 -14.20 -1.66
CA MET A 23 4.79 -12.90 -1.13
C MET A 23 4.34 -13.02 0.34
N GLN A 24 4.72 -14.09 1.05
CA GLN A 24 4.22 -14.39 2.39
C GLN A 24 5.07 -13.78 3.52
N TRP A 25 6.32 -13.39 3.25
CA TRP A 25 7.29 -13.06 4.31
C TRP A 25 7.33 -11.60 4.75
N GLN A 26 6.67 -10.69 4.02
CA GLN A 26 6.60 -9.27 4.41
C GLN A 26 5.37 -8.96 5.29
N TRP A 27 4.45 -9.92 5.46
CA TRP A 27 3.09 -9.66 5.95
C TRP A 27 2.56 -10.80 6.82
N ALA A 28 3.39 -11.35 7.71
CA ALA A 28 2.98 -12.41 8.65
C ALA A 28 1.90 -11.98 9.67
N ASN A 29 1.36 -10.77 9.56
CA ASN A 29 0.36 -10.22 10.44
C ASN A 29 -1.02 -10.34 9.77
N VAL A 30 -1.84 -11.31 10.22
CA VAL A 30 -3.19 -11.59 9.69
C VAL A 30 -4.06 -10.33 9.61
N LYS A 31 -3.83 -9.35 10.50
CA LYS A 31 -4.59 -8.09 10.55
C LYS A 31 -4.45 -7.21 9.30
N ILE A 32 -3.39 -7.37 8.50
CA ILE A 32 -3.17 -6.52 7.33
C ILE A 32 -3.84 -7.02 6.05
N GLU A 33 -4.25 -8.29 6.01
CA GLU A 33 -4.77 -8.92 4.80
C GLU A 33 -5.91 -8.12 4.14
N PRO A 34 -6.92 -7.60 4.87
CA PRO A 34 -8.00 -6.83 4.24
C PRO A 34 -7.50 -5.52 3.61
N ALA A 35 -6.55 -4.86 4.27
CA ALA A 35 -5.98 -3.61 3.76
C ALA A 35 -5.17 -3.84 2.49
N TYR A 36 -4.35 -4.90 2.49
CA TYR A 36 -3.57 -5.28 1.31
C TYR A 36 -4.47 -5.75 0.15
N ALA A 37 -5.48 -6.57 0.43
CA ALA A 37 -6.41 -7.07 -0.57
C ALA A 37 -7.07 -5.92 -1.35
N LEU A 38 -7.55 -4.88 -0.63
CA LEU A 38 -8.12 -3.70 -1.27
C LEU A 38 -7.05 -2.88 -2.02
N ALA A 39 -5.88 -2.64 -1.41
CA ALA A 39 -4.80 -1.88 -2.03
C ALA A 39 -4.19 -2.55 -3.28
N SER A 40 -4.25 -3.88 -3.35
CA SER A 40 -3.75 -4.68 -4.47
C SER A 40 -4.65 -4.64 -5.71
N ASP A 41 -5.92 -4.25 -5.53
CA ASP A 41 -6.91 -4.17 -6.60
C ASP A 41 -7.89 -3.02 -6.35
N LEU A 42 -7.42 -1.81 -6.63
CA LEU A 42 -8.20 -0.58 -6.45
C LEU A 42 -9.36 -0.43 -7.44
N SER A 43 -9.55 -1.38 -8.36
CA SER A 43 -10.76 -1.43 -9.20
C SER A 43 -12.01 -1.78 -8.39
N LYS A 44 -11.83 -2.45 -7.24
CA LYS A 44 -12.89 -2.80 -6.30
C LYS A 44 -13.29 -1.64 -5.38
N ALA A 45 -12.46 -0.62 -5.24
CA ALA A 45 -12.71 0.48 -4.33
C ALA A 45 -13.77 1.44 -4.90
N THR A 46 -14.87 1.64 -4.18
CA THR A 46 -15.87 2.67 -4.49
C THR A 46 -15.28 4.08 -4.36
N ILE A 47 -14.48 4.32 -3.33
CA ILE A 47 -13.73 5.58 -3.14
C ILE A 47 -12.25 5.29 -3.26
N CYS A 48 -11.54 6.12 -4.01
CA CYS A 48 -10.09 6.08 -4.11
C CYS A 48 -9.59 7.50 -4.36
N GLU A 49 -8.95 8.07 -3.36
CA GLU A 49 -8.50 9.47 -3.37
C GLU A 49 -7.13 9.60 -2.71
N VAL A 50 -6.50 10.74 -2.94
CA VAL A 50 -5.20 11.06 -2.36
C VAL A 50 -5.26 12.45 -1.72
N TYR A 51 -4.64 12.57 -0.56
CA TYR A 51 -4.49 13.80 0.20
C TYR A 51 -3.03 14.19 0.28
N ARG A 52 -2.76 15.50 0.25
CA ARG A 52 -1.54 16.02 0.86
C ARG A 52 -1.78 16.22 2.33
N VAL A 53 -0.93 15.60 3.12
CA VAL A 53 -0.88 15.77 4.57
C VAL A 53 0.40 16.52 4.92
N ASP A 54 0.32 17.24 6.02
CA ASP A 54 1.45 17.96 6.58
C ASP A 54 2.52 16.97 7.03
N ASP A 55 3.73 17.14 6.47
CA ASP A 55 4.92 16.37 6.83
C ASP A 55 5.66 16.98 8.03
N SER A 56 5.10 18.01 8.65
CA SER A 56 5.51 18.49 9.96
C SER A 56 5.10 17.51 11.07
N TYR A 57 5.69 17.70 12.25
CA TYR A 57 5.41 16.84 13.39
C TYR A 57 3.97 17.10 13.88
N PRO A 58 3.16 16.06 14.16
CA PRO A 58 1.85 16.25 14.76
C PRO A 58 2.02 17.08 16.06
N ASN A 59 1.29 18.19 16.18
CA ASN A 59 1.33 19.20 17.24
C ASN A 59 2.35 20.36 17.16
N LYS A 60 3.01 20.63 16.04
CA LYS A 60 3.67 21.96 15.87
C LYS A 60 2.65 22.99 15.33
N GLN A 61 2.29 23.95 16.18
CA GLN A 61 1.47 25.16 15.96
C GLN A 61 0.90 25.40 14.54
N LYS A 62 -0.39 25.01 14.39
CA LYS A 62 -1.53 25.56 13.61
C LYS A 62 -1.31 26.26 12.24
N ILE A 63 -2.12 25.82 11.26
CA ILE A 63 -3.15 26.66 10.62
C ILE A 63 -4.48 25.88 10.59
N GLN A 64 -5.53 26.52 11.12
CA GLN A 64 -6.92 26.02 11.15
C GLN A 64 -7.57 26.21 9.78
N SER A 65 -7.93 25.10 9.11
CA SER A 65 -9.07 25.00 8.17
C SER A 65 -9.22 23.59 7.57
N GLY A 66 -8.21 22.72 7.68
CA GLY A 66 -8.24 21.36 7.15
C GLY A 66 -8.63 20.32 8.20
N GLY A 67 -9.28 19.22 7.77
CA GLY A 67 -9.49 18.05 8.62
C GLY A 67 -8.19 17.34 9.01
N HIS A 68 -8.28 16.34 9.88
CA HIS A 68 -7.15 15.51 10.28
C HIS A 68 -7.30 14.08 9.76
N LEU A 69 -6.17 13.45 9.38
CA LEU A 69 -6.09 12.04 9.03
C LEU A 69 -5.02 11.38 9.92
N HIS A 70 -5.44 10.50 10.84
CA HIS A 70 -4.56 9.79 11.79
C HIS A 70 -3.60 10.70 12.57
N GLY A 71 -4.08 11.90 12.93
CA GLY A 71 -3.29 12.91 13.66
C GLY A 71 -2.48 13.87 12.79
N TYR A 72 -2.46 13.68 11.47
CA TYR A 72 -1.79 14.58 10.52
C TYR A 72 -2.79 15.56 9.90
N THR A 73 -2.39 16.82 9.77
CA THR A 73 -3.23 17.87 9.16
C THR A 73 -3.33 17.65 7.65
N VAL A 74 -4.54 17.67 7.09
CA VAL A 74 -4.73 17.66 5.64
C VAL A 74 -4.53 19.08 5.11
N ILE A 75 -3.57 19.26 4.20
CA ILE A 75 -3.16 20.59 3.69
C ILE A 75 -3.64 20.88 2.27
N ALA A 76 -4.23 19.89 1.60
CA ALA A 76 -4.91 20.06 0.30
C ALA A 76 -6.15 19.18 0.21
N ASN A 77 -7.11 19.62 -0.60
CA ASN A 77 -8.32 18.85 -0.88
C ASN A 77 -7.99 17.47 -1.47
N ALA A 78 -8.89 16.51 -1.24
CA ALA A 78 -8.78 15.18 -1.81
C ALA A 78 -8.77 15.25 -3.34
N ILE A 79 -7.86 14.51 -3.97
CA ILE A 79 -7.85 14.32 -5.42
C ILE A 79 -8.37 12.90 -5.70
N PRO A 80 -9.55 12.75 -6.33
CA PRO A 80 -10.04 11.45 -6.75
C PRO A 80 -9.09 10.81 -7.78
N LEU A 81 -8.73 9.54 -7.57
CA LEU A 81 -7.88 8.81 -8.51
C LEU A 81 -8.68 8.32 -9.72
N SER A 82 -8.21 8.70 -10.91
CA SER A 82 -8.70 8.15 -12.19
C SER A 82 -8.53 6.62 -12.25
N LYS A 83 -9.33 5.94 -13.07
CA LYS A 83 -9.18 4.48 -13.30
C LYS A 83 -7.75 4.10 -13.69
N LYS A 84 -7.10 4.90 -14.53
CA LYS A 84 -5.70 4.69 -14.94
C LYS A 84 -4.74 4.84 -13.75
N SER A 85 -4.93 5.87 -12.92
CA SER A 85 -4.10 6.09 -11.73
C SER A 85 -4.25 4.96 -10.71
N ARG A 86 -5.47 4.44 -10.52
CA ARG A 86 -5.74 3.29 -9.63
C ARG A 86 -5.00 2.02 -10.09
N VAL A 87 -4.99 1.74 -11.39
CA VAL A 87 -4.23 0.61 -11.97
C VAL A 87 -2.73 0.77 -11.74
N VAL A 88 -2.19 1.97 -11.99
CA VAL A 88 -0.76 2.26 -11.76
C VAL A 88 -0.41 2.10 -10.29
N LEU A 89 -1.21 2.65 -9.37
CA LEU A 89 -0.96 2.53 -7.94
C LEU A 89 -1.03 1.07 -7.47
N SER A 90 -2.05 0.31 -7.88
CA SER A 90 -2.17 -1.12 -7.54
C SER A 90 -0.95 -1.91 -8.00
N ARG A 91 -0.44 -1.64 -9.21
CA ARG A 91 0.80 -2.24 -9.72
C ARG A 91 2.02 -1.86 -8.89
N ILE A 92 2.17 -0.58 -8.50
CA ILE A 92 3.29 -0.14 -7.65
C ILE A 92 3.24 -0.88 -6.31
N LEU A 93 2.06 -0.98 -5.69
CA LEU A 93 1.88 -1.58 -4.38
C LEU A 93 2.03 -3.11 -4.37
N THR A 94 1.84 -3.77 -5.51
CA THR A 94 1.98 -5.22 -5.66
C THR A 94 3.34 -5.65 -6.22
N ASN A 95 4.14 -4.73 -6.75
CA ASN A 95 5.48 -5.02 -7.22
C ASN A 95 6.42 -5.25 -6.03
N THR A 96 7.03 -6.44 -5.95
CA THR A 96 7.96 -6.78 -4.87
C THR A 96 9.21 -5.90 -4.88
N ASP A 97 9.64 -5.44 -6.06
CA ASP A 97 10.81 -4.57 -6.24
C ASP A 97 10.55 -3.14 -5.73
N THR A 98 9.29 -2.80 -5.44
CA THR A 98 8.96 -1.55 -4.74
C THR A 98 9.55 -1.53 -3.35
N TYR A 99 9.63 -2.70 -2.70
CA TYR A 99 9.91 -2.83 -1.28
C TYR A 99 11.32 -3.31 -1.00
N PHE A 100 11.77 -3.06 0.22
CA PHE A 100 13.00 -3.64 0.73
C PHE A 100 12.90 -3.97 2.20
N ARG A 101 13.80 -4.82 2.68
CA ARG A 101 13.93 -5.12 4.10
C ARG A 101 14.89 -4.14 4.74
N HIS A 102 14.44 -3.52 5.81
CA HIS A 102 15.31 -2.88 6.79
C HIS A 102 15.63 -3.90 7.88
N SER A 103 16.91 -4.21 8.09
CA SER A 103 17.36 -4.96 9.27
C SER A 103 17.27 -4.12 10.54
N VAL A 104 17.40 -2.80 10.40
CA VAL A 104 17.19 -1.81 11.45
C VAL A 104 16.28 -0.71 10.88
N PRO A 105 15.14 -0.41 11.53
CA PRO A 105 14.31 0.73 11.14
C PRO A 105 15.16 2.00 11.06
N PRO A 106 14.98 2.85 10.04
CA PRO A 106 15.63 4.15 10.01
C PRO A 106 15.35 4.91 11.31
N ASP A 107 16.36 5.57 11.87
CA ASP A 107 16.15 6.58 12.92
C ASP A 107 15.52 7.84 12.28
N CYS A 108 14.25 7.69 11.90
CA CYS A 108 13.49 8.66 11.15
C CYS A 108 12.10 8.75 11.74
N LEU A 109 11.73 9.95 12.17
CA LEU A 109 10.38 10.22 12.65
C LEU A 109 9.41 10.16 11.47
N PHE A 110 8.41 9.29 11.55
CA PHE A 110 7.42 9.11 10.49
C PHE A 110 6.63 10.40 10.24
N ARG A 111 6.93 11.03 9.10
CA ARG A 111 6.41 12.32 8.63
C ARG A 111 5.79 12.14 7.24
N PRO A 112 4.55 11.63 7.16
CA PRO A 112 3.90 11.39 5.89
C PRO A 112 3.69 12.72 5.17
N GLY A 113 3.95 12.75 3.87
CA GLY A 113 3.55 13.87 3.01
C GLY A 113 2.26 13.57 2.25
N VAL A 114 1.95 12.29 2.07
CA VAL A 114 0.80 11.86 1.26
C VAL A 114 0.04 10.77 1.98
N ALA A 115 -1.28 10.79 1.85
CA ALA A 115 -2.15 9.71 2.27
C ALA A 115 -3.07 9.31 1.14
N PHE A 116 -3.10 8.02 0.80
CA PHE A 116 -4.09 7.46 -0.08
C PHE A 116 -5.23 6.87 0.74
N HIS A 117 -6.47 7.21 0.40
CA HIS A 117 -7.67 6.72 1.07
C HIS A 117 -8.49 5.86 0.13
N PHE A 118 -8.79 4.64 0.56
CA PHE A 118 -9.58 3.67 -0.17
C PHE A 118 -10.76 3.23 0.69
N THR A 119 -11.96 3.25 0.12
CA THR A 119 -13.14 2.65 0.76
C THR A 119 -13.76 1.61 -0.17
N GLU A 120 -14.11 0.47 0.43
CA GLU A 120 -15.03 -0.49 -0.16
C GLU A 120 -15.97 -1.05 0.91
N LYS A 121 -17.27 -0.78 0.78
CA LYS A 121 -18.28 -1.09 1.79
C LYS A 121 -17.86 -0.57 3.18
N ASN A 122 -17.60 -1.48 4.12
CA ASN A 122 -17.20 -1.18 5.50
C ASN A 122 -15.68 -1.23 5.72
N ILE A 123 -14.90 -1.41 4.66
CA ILE A 123 -13.45 -1.46 4.70
C ILE A 123 -12.91 -0.09 4.32
N LYS A 124 -12.22 0.56 5.25
CA LYS A 124 -11.51 1.83 5.03
C LYS A 124 -10.02 1.59 5.20
N VAL A 125 -9.25 1.93 4.17
CA VAL A 125 -7.80 1.78 4.16
C VAL A 125 -7.17 3.13 3.92
N ASP A 126 -6.30 3.55 4.83
CA ASP A 126 -5.43 4.69 4.61
C ASP A 126 -3.98 4.22 4.51
N LEU A 127 -3.34 4.56 3.40
CA LEU A 127 -1.93 4.32 3.18
C LEU A 127 -1.18 5.64 3.27
N LEU A 128 -0.50 5.85 4.39
CA LEU A 128 0.34 7.03 4.61
C LEU A 128 1.75 6.76 4.07
N VAL A 129 2.28 7.72 3.32
CA VAL A 129 3.58 7.64 2.64
C VAL A 129 4.51 8.71 3.16
N CYS A 130 5.60 8.27 3.79
CA CYS A 130 6.71 9.11 4.21
C CYS A 130 7.86 8.94 3.23
N PHE A 131 8.05 9.90 2.32
CA PHE A 131 9.12 9.83 1.31
C PHE A 131 10.52 10.03 1.90
N SER A 132 10.66 10.79 3.00
CA SER A 132 11.93 11.00 3.69
C SER A 132 12.41 9.72 4.39
N CYS A 133 11.54 9.05 5.15
CA CYS A 133 11.86 7.77 5.80
C CYS A 133 11.74 6.57 4.86
N LYS A 134 11.18 6.77 3.66
CA LYS A 134 10.83 5.70 2.72
C LYS A 134 9.94 4.63 3.38
N GLU A 135 9.04 5.06 4.27
CA GLU A 135 8.15 4.21 5.04
C GLU A 135 6.70 4.37 4.54
N LEU A 136 5.99 3.25 4.51
CA LEU A 136 4.55 3.17 4.33
C LEU A 136 3.90 2.70 5.62
N ARG A 137 2.75 3.27 5.95
CA ARG A 137 1.93 2.84 7.08
C ARG A 137 0.50 2.60 6.63
N TYR A 138 0.04 1.37 6.81
CA TYR A 138 -1.31 0.94 6.49
C TYR A 138 -2.19 1.06 7.73
N TYR A 139 -3.27 1.81 7.58
CA TYR A 139 -4.36 1.87 8.53
C TYR A 139 -5.55 1.11 7.96
N LEU A 140 -6.19 0.29 8.78
CA LEU A 140 -7.46 -0.36 8.49
C LEU A 140 -8.46 0.12 9.53
N ASN A 141 -9.52 0.79 9.08
CA ASN A 141 -10.57 1.33 9.94
C ASN A 141 -10.03 2.16 11.12
N GLY A 142 -9.01 2.98 10.85
CA GLY A 142 -8.40 3.86 11.86
C GLY A 142 -7.25 3.24 12.68
N GLN A 143 -6.97 1.94 12.54
CA GLN A 143 -5.90 1.28 13.29
C GLN A 143 -4.72 0.93 12.40
N ILE A 144 -3.50 1.16 12.89
CA ILE A 144 -2.28 0.70 12.20
C ILE A 144 -2.29 -0.82 12.16
N VAL A 145 -2.28 -1.38 10.95
CA VAL A 145 -2.25 -2.84 10.72
C VAL A 145 -0.95 -3.32 10.06
N GLY A 146 -0.14 -2.40 9.54
CA GLY A 146 1.16 -2.75 9.02
C GLY A 146 2.02 -1.56 8.61
N THR A 147 3.32 -1.83 8.53
CA THR A 147 4.34 -0.89 8.07
C THR A 147 5.24 -1.60 7.06
N SER A 148 5.66 -0.89 6.03
CA SER A 148 6.64 -1.39 5.07
C SER A 148 7.58 -0.28 4.63
N TYR A 149 8.66 -0.64 3.93
CA TYR A 149 9.64 0.32 3.43
C TYR A 149 9.83 0.15 1.93
N PHE A 150 10.03 1.25 1.21
CA PHE A 150 10.06 1.25 -0.25
C PHE A 150 11.32 1.92 -0.83
N ARG A 151 11.85 1.39 -1.94
CA ARG A 151 12.93 2.04 -2.71
C ARG A 151 12.44 2.65 -4.02
N SER A 152 11.18 2.42 -4.37
CA SER A 152 10.65 2.73 -5.69
C SER A 152 10.65 4.22 -6.01
N HIS A 153 11.48 4.60 -6.98
CA HIS A 153 11.35 5.90 -7.67
C HIS A 153 10.01 6.01 -8.42
N GLU A 154 9.39 4.89 -8.81
CA GLU A 154 8.08 4.91 -9.47
C GLU A 154 7.00 5.45 -8.54
N PHE A 155 7.07 5.14 -7.24
CA PHE A 155 6.07 5.62 -6.28
C PHE A 155 6.14 7.14 -6.11
N LEU A 156 7.34 7.70 -5.94
CA LEU A 156 7.53 9.15 -5.90
C LEU A 156 7.12 9.81 -7.22
N LYS A 157 7.55 9.25 -8.37
CA LYS A 157 7.19 9.76 -9.71
C LYS A 157 5.68 9.75 -9.96
N PHE A 158 4.99 8.70 -9.53
CA PHE A 158 3.53 8.62 -9.62
C PHE A 158 2.88 9.72 -8.78
N THR A 159 3.33 9.87 -7.55
CA THR A 159 2.79 10.85 -6.60
C THR A 159 3.01 12.29 -7.07
N LYS A 160 4.20 12.62 -7.61
CA LYS A 160 4.49 13.92 -8.23
C LYS A 160 3.54 14.25 -9.39
N LYS A 161 3.10 13.26 -10.17
CA LYS A 161 2.13 13.49 -11.26
C LYS A 161 0.73 13.81 -10.75
N LEU A 162 0.38 13.38 -9.54
CA LEU A 162 -0.91 13.68 -8.92
C LEU A 162 -0.93 15.10 -8.32
N PHE A 163 0.23 15.65 -7.96
CA PHE A 163 0.39 16.98 -7.39
C PHE A 163 1.42 17.82 -8.16
N PRO A 164 1.14 18.18 -9.43
CA PRO A 164 2.11 18.88 -10.28
C PRO A 164 2.58 20.23 -9.70
N ASP A 165 1.69 20.92 -8.98
CA ASP A 165 1.96 22.27 -8.45
C ASP A 165 2.58 22.27 -7.04
N ASP A 166 2.72 21.09 -6.42
CA ASP A 166 3.25 20.97 -5.06
C ASP A 166 4.78 21.02 -5.05
N LYS A 167 5.32 22.24 -4.90
CA LYS A 167 6.77 22.50 -4.93
C LYS A 167 7.57 21.62 -3.96
N ASN A 168 7.04 21.39 -2.76
CA ASN A 168 7.71 20.56 -1.74
C ASN A 168 7.83 19.12 -2.23
N LEU A 169 6.73 18.53 -2.69
CA LEU A 169 6.73 17.17 -3.24
C LEU A 169 7.59 17.08 -4.51
N GLN A 170 7.52 18.07 -5.40
CA GLN A 170 8.33 18.11 -6.62
C GLN A 170 9.83 18.18 -6.35
N SER A 171 10.24 18.77 -5.22
CA SER A 171 11.65 18.89 -4.83
C SER A 171 12.30 17.60 -4.32
N LEU A 172 11.50 16.61 -3.90
CA LEU A 172 11.99 15.33 -3.37
C LEU A 172 12.79 14.55 -4.41
N LYS A 173 13.83 13.83 -3.98
CA LYS A 173 14.72 13.04 -4.85
C LYS A 173 14.48 11.54 -4.70
#